data_AF-A0A5M3ZD26-F1
#
_entry.id   AF-A0A5M3ZD26-F1
#
_cell.length_a   1.000
_cell.length_b   1.000
_cell.length_c   1.000
_cell.angle_alpha   90.00
_cell.angle_beta   90.00
_cell.angle_gamma   90.00
#
_symmetry.space_group_name_H-M   'P 1'
#
loop_
_entity.id
_entity.type
_entity.pdbx_description
1 polymer ?
#
loop_
_entity_poly.entity_id
_entity_poly.type
_entity_poly.pdbx_seq_one_letter_code
_entity_poly.pdbx_strand_id
1 'polypeptide(L)'
;MLDSTSKYYLDYYNHLICKLFIVYDSERNPFRSLISLALTDQTLCKAALALAARHKANSGRSFHEPGTVVPIQSRGTHYDALLFKQQAMQQLASDLSDTTSCAKDTIMASIFLLIFLDLLESGSDRWNVHLEGVKRVIETNPLLSGPDMSTSQDPGRTVLQIRNFITRQIYLIETLGATFVRPKLLSQFNFLEQSEALLQETIEQSFLGCPEYLLTAIQSLSMCRDALTVPEPLDSATLTGHAQNINKIIEFIQDFDCTIWASSLPHPDDLPTRDTHNLPMLAQSYKLGALIYGQRILDTVTKQDSTQGGLVQELIRVIGLLKEEDALFKCILWPIFVAGLECREPAQRDFLSSSLERFWAVTSCMNGVNAGRILQGYWQWQEQEGGPGSFASRWVFTIGRMGQDWLLI
;
A
#
# COMPACT_ATOMS: atom_id res chain seq x y z
N MET A 1 6.67 -14.56 30.06
CA MET A 1 6.35 -15.72 29.21
C MET A 1 4.98 -15.49 28.59
N LEU A 2 4.83 -15.72 27.28
CA LEU A 2 3.54 -15.59 26.58
C LEU A 2 2.56 -16.70 27.00
N ASP A 3 1.27 -16.36 27.12
CA ASP A 3 0.18 -17.33 27.30
C ASP A 3 -0.04 -18.16 26.01
N SER A 4 -0.87 -19.21 26.10
CA SER A 4 -1.12 -20.13 24.98
C SER A 4 -1.75 -19.45 23.76
N THR A 5 -2.65 -18.49 23.98
CA THR A 5 -3.35 -17.78 22.90
C THR A 5 -2.37 -16.86 22.18
N SER A 6 -1.56 -16.11 22.94
CA SER A 6 -0.50 -15.28 22.37
C SER A 6 0.53 -16.10 21.59
N LYS A 7 0.92 -17.28 22.07
CA LYS A 7 1.82 -18.19 21.34
C LYS A 7 1.22 -18.66 20.02
N TYR A 8 -0.06 -19.05 20.01
CA TYR A 8 -0.76 -19.46 18.79
C TYR A 8 -0.79 -18.34 17.74
N TYR A 9 -1.14 -17.11 18.12
CA TYR A 9 -1.19 -16.01 17.15
C TYR A 9 0.18 -15.52 16.70
N LEU A 10 1.23 -15.64 17.54
CA LEU A 10 2.60 -15.33 17.11
C LEU A 10 3.12 -16.37 16.11
N ASP A 11 2.78 -17.64 16.30
CA ASP A 11 3.04 -18.70 15.32
C ASP A 11 2.27 -18.47 14.01
N TYR A 12 1.00 -18.10 14.10
CA TYR A 12 0.17 -17.70 12.96
C TYR A 12 0.77 -16.50 12.22
N TYR A 13 1.26 -15.50 12.94
CA TYR A 13 1.94 -14.33 12.39
C TYR A 13 3.15 -14.76 11.54
N ASN A 14 4.02 -15.60 12.09
CA ASN A 14 5.21 -16.09 11.41
C ASN A 14 4.90 -16.84 10.09
N HIS A 15 3.87 -17.68 10.11
CA HIS A 15 3.55 -18.58 9.00
C HIS A 15 2.66 -17.96 7.91
N LEU A 16 1.77 -17.02 8.27
CA LEU A 16 0.78 -16.48 7.36
C LEU A 16 0.90 -14.97 7.14
N ILE A 17 1.18 -14.19 8.19
CA ILE A 17 1.22 -12.72 8.07
C ILE A 17 2.54 -12.26 7.44
N CYS A 18 3.68 -12.80 7.87
CA CYS A 18 4.97 -12.39 7.33
C CYS A 18 5.01 -12.50 5.79
N LYS A 19 4.50 -13.61 5.24
CA LYS A 19 4.44 -13.81 3.79
C LYS A 19 3.33 -13.05 3.08
N LEU A 20 2.33 -12.53 3.79
CA LEU A 20 1.20 -11.82 3.19
C LEU A 20 1.63 -10.46 2.65
N PHE A 21 2.44 -9.72 3.43
CA PHE A 21 2.83 -8.34 3.13
C PHE A 21 4.23 -8.21 2.53
N ILE A 22 4.68 -9.21 1.78
CA ILE A 22 5.95 -9.18 1.03
C ILE A 22 5.76 -9.89 -0.31
N VAL A 23 6.41 -9.44 -1.39
CA VAL A 23 6.30 -10.08 -2.72
C VAL A 23 6.70 -11.55 -2.64
N TYR A 24 7.96 -11.83 -2.26
CA TYR A 24 8.47 -13.19 -2.06
C TYR A 24 8.98 -13.39 -0.64
N ASP A 25 8.45 -14.40 0.05
CA ASP A 25 8.85 -14.71 1.42
C ASP A 25 10.21 -15.44 1.44
N SER A 26 11.05 -15.06 2.40
CA SER A 26 12.39 -15.61 2.63
C SER A 26 12.74 -15.57 4.11
N GLU A 27 13.82 -16.25 4.51
CA GLU A 27 14.36 -16.13 5.88
C GLU A 27 14.76 -14.69 6.23
N ARG A 28 14.99 -13.83 5.22
CA ARG A 28 15.33 -12.40 5.38
C ARG A 28 14.10 -11.49 5.41
N ASN A 29 12.89 -12.04 5.49
CA ASN A 29 11.65 -11.27 5.54
C ASN A 29 11.66 -10.27 6.73
N PRO A 30 11.59 -8.96 6.47
CA PRO A 30 11.63 -7.95 7.53
C PRO A 30 10.49 -8.05 8.54
N PHE A 31 9.30 -8.51 8.13
CA PHE A 31 8.19 -8.76 9.07
C PHE A 31 8.49 -9.88 10.05
N ARG A 32 9.26 -10.89 9.64
CA ARG A 32 9.70 -11.99 10.50
C ARG A 32 10.75 -11.53 11.50
N SER A 33 11.63 -10.61 11.09
CA SER A 33 12.59 -9.96 11.99
C SER A 33 11.92 -9.17 13.13
N LEU A 34 10.67 -8.70 12.96
CA LEU A 34 9.92 -8.04 14.02
C LEU A 34 9.55 -8.97 15.19
N ILE A 35 9.55 -10.30 14.99
CA ILE A 35 9.16 -11.26 16.04
C ILE A 35 10.10 -11.17 17.24
N SER A 36 11.41 -11.03 17.02
CA SER A 36 12.39 -10.92 18.11
C SER A 36 12.14 -9.67 18.96
N LEU A 37 11.84 -8.54 18.32
CA LEU A 37 11.48 -7.29 18.98
C LEU A 37 10.12 -7.40 19.71
N ALA A 38 9.14 -8.08 19.10
CA ALA A 38 7.83 -8.31 19.67
C ALA A 38 7.86 -9.19 20.93
N LEU A 39 8.89 -10.01 21.11
CA LEU A 39 9.07 -10.78 22.36
C LEU A 39 9.54 -9.92 23.53
N THR A 40 10.16 -8.77 23.24
CA THR A 40 10.69 -7.84 24.26
C THR A 40 9.84 -6.60 24.46
N ASP A 41 8.99 -6.24 23.49
CA ASP A 41 8.16 -5.04 23.51
C ASP A 41 6.66 -5.39 23.49
N GLN A 42 5.94 -4.93 24.51
CA GLN A 42 4.53 -5.29 24.70
C GLN A 42 3.63 -4.67 23.62
N THR A 43 3.88 -3.43 23.20
CA THR A 43 3.07 -2.74 22.20
C THR A 43 3.17 -3.44 20.85
N LEU A 44 4.39 -3.75 20.42
CA LEU A 44 4.67 -4.44 19.17
C LEU A 44 4.11 -5.87 19.20
N CYS A 45 4.26 -6.57 20.32
CA CYS A 45 3.64 -7.87 20.53
C CYS A 45 2.13 -7.81 20.28
N LYS A 46 1.44 -6.89 20.96
CA LYS A 46 -0.03 -6.77 20.86
C LYS A 46 -0.47 -6.35 19.47
N ALA A 47 0.27 -5.49 18.78
CA ALA A 47 0.00 -5.13 17.39
C ALA A 47 0.12 -6.34 16.45
N ALA A 48 1.18 -7.15 16.58
CA ALA A 48 1.37 -8.36 15.79
C ALA A 48 0.27 -9.41 16.05
N LEU A 49 -0.10 -9.62 17.32
CA LEU A 49 -1.18 -10.54 17.70
C LEU A 49 -2.55 -10.06 17.19
N ALA A 50 -2.82 -8.75 17.24
CA ALA A 50 -4.05 -8.15 16.70
C ALA A 50 -4.17 -8.38 15.19
N LEU A 51 -3.07 -8.17 14.46
CA LEU A 51 -2.98 -8.39 13.02
C LEU A 51 -3.24 -9.86 12.65
N ALA A 52 -2.57 -10.78 13.34
CA ALA A 52 -2.75 -12.23 13.15
C ALA A 52 -4.18 -12.69 13.46
N ALA A 53 -4.73 -12.28 14.61
CA ALA A 53 -6.08 -12.63 15.02
C ALA A 53 -7.14 -12.06 14.08
N ARG A 54 -6.95 -10.82 13.59
CA ARG A 54 -7.86 -10.20 12.63
C ARG A 54 -7.84 -10.96 11.30
N HIS A 55 -6.67 -11.28 10.77
CA HIS A 55 -6.56 -12.05 9.52
C HIS A 55 -7.26 -13.40 9.66
N LYS A 56 -7.03 -14.12 10.78
CA LYS A 56 -7.71 -15.39 11.07
C LYS A 56 -9.24 -15.24 11.11
N ALA A 57 -9.74 -14.15 11.71
CA ALA A 57 -11.17 -13.87 11.78
C ALA A 57 -11.79 -13.53 10.41
N ASN A 58 -10.98 -13.08 9.45
CA ASN A 58 -11.40 -12.76 8.09
C ASN A 58 -11.45 -14.00 7.18
N SER A 59 -10.54 -14.97 7.35
CA SER A 59 -10.44 -16.17 6.49
C SER A 59 -11.68 -17.07 6.46
N GLY A 60 -12.71 -16.78 7.26
CA GLY A 60 -14.00 -17.47 7.25
C GLY A 60 -15.18 -16.62 6.71
N ARG A 61 -14.93 -15.46 6.11
CA ARG A 61 -15.99 -14.55 5.60
C ARG A 61 -16.10 -14.57 4.09
N SER A 62 -17.33 -14.36 3.61
CA SER A 62 -17.66 -14.20 2.19
C SER A 62 -17.34 -12.78 1.70
N PHE A 63 -16.88 -12.66 0.45
CA PHE A 63 -16.70 -11.38 -0.24
C PHE A 63 -18.03 -10.62 -0.40
N HIS A 64 -19.11 -11.32 -0.75
CA HIS A 64 -20.42 -10.70 -1.01
C HIS A 64 -21.20 -10.37 0.26
N GLU A 65 -20.89 -11.05 1.37
CA GLU A 65 -21.60 -10.88 2.65
C GLU A 65 -20.67 -10.62 3.86
N PRO A 66 -19.83 -9.57 3.85
CA PRO A 66 -18.81 -9.34 4.87
C PRO A 66 -19.35 -8.92 6.25
N GLY A 67 -20.60 -8.43 6.25
CA GLY A 67 -21.32 -7.90 7.41
C GLY A 67 -22.38 -8.83 8.00
N THR A 68 -22.49 -10.08 7.50
CA THR A 68 -23.33 -11.09 8.14
C THR A 68 -22.80 -11.44 9.53
N VAL A 69 -23.68 -12.01 10.37
CA VAL A 69 -23.37 -12.41 11.75
C VAL A 69 -22.07 -13.21 11.76
N VAL A 70 -21.07 -12.73 12.51
CA VAL A 70 -19.80 -13.44 12.72
C VAL A 70 -20.11 -14.90 13.08
N PRO A 71 -19.69 -15.88 12.26
CA PRO A 71 -19.93 -17.28 12.52
C PRO A 71 -19.58 -17.62 13.97
N ILE A 72 -20.40 -18.43 14.65
CA ILE A 72 -20.20 -18.73 16.08
C ILE A 72 -18.76 -19.21 16.35
N GLN A 73 -18.20 -19.96 15.41
CA GLN A 73 -16.83 -20.49 15.45
C GLN A 73 -15.73 -19.42 15.35
N SER A 74 -15.99 -18.24 14.75
CA SER A 74 -15.00 -17.15 14.63
C SER A 74 -15.20 -16.01 15.64
N ARG A 75 -16.19 -16.11 16.53
CA ARG A 75 -16.43 -15.12 17.60
C ARG A 75 -15.23 -14.98 18.53
N GLY A 76 -14.58 -16.11 18.89
CA GLY A 76 -13.36 -16.10 19.71
C GLY A 76 -12.23 -15.33 19.03
N THR A 77 -11.93 -15.65 17.78
CA THR A 77 -10.87 -14.97 17.01
C THR A 77 -11.16 -13.48 16.80
N HIS A 78 -12.43 -13.11 16.64
CA HIS A 78 -12.83 -11.71 16.52
C HIS A 78 -12.68 -10.94 17.84
N TYR A 79 -13.03 -11.59 18.96
CA TYR A 79 -12.84 -11.04 20.29
C TYR A 79 -11.34 -10.84 20.59
N ASP A 80 -10.51 -11.85 20.32
CA ASP A 80 -9.06 -11.76 20.49
C ASP A 80 -8.46 -10.61 19.68
N ALA A 81 -8.87 -10.46 18.41
CA ALA A 81 -8.41 -9.37 17.55
C ALA A 81 -8.73 -7.99 18.14
N LEU A 82 -9.96 -7.80 18.62
CA LEU A 82 -10.37 -6.55 19.26
C LEU A 82 -9.63 -6.29 20.58
N LEU A 83 -9.44 -7.34 21.39
CA LEU A 83 -8.74 -7.25 22.66
C LEU A 83 -7.28 -6.86 22.45
N PHE A 84 -6.56 -7.54 21.54
CA PHE A 84 -5.18 -7.22 21.24
C PHE A 84 -5.04 -5.83 20.61
N LYS A 85 -5.97 -5.43 19.73
CA LYS A 85 -5.99 -4.05 19.19
C LYS A 85 -6.14 -3.02 20.30
N GLN A 86 -7.09 -3.22 21.21
CA GLN A 86 -7.29 -2.34 22.35
C GLN A 86 -6.04 -2.23 23.22
N GLN A 87 -5.42 -3.36 23.56
CA GLN A 87 -4.20 -3.42 24.35
C GLN A 87 -3.04 -2.71 23.65
N ALA A 88 -2.86 -2.92 22.36
CA ALA A 88 -1.82 -2.25 21.56
C ALA A 88 -2.03 -0.73 21.54
N MET A 89 -3.26 -0.26 21.31
CA MET A 89 -3.56 1.18 21.28
C MET A 89 -3.38 1.86 22.64
N GLN A 90 -3.79 1.19 23.73
CA GLN A 90 -3.62 1.72 25.09
C GLN A 90 -2.14 1.83 25.47
N GLN A 91 -1.36 0.79 25.19
CA GLN A 91 0.06 0.80 25.49
C GLN A 91 0.80 1.81 24.61
N LEU A 92 0.49 1.87 23.30
CA LEU A 92 1.07 2.86 22.40
C LEU A 92 0.81 4.31 22.88
N ALA A 93 -0.40 4.61 23.35
CA ALA A 93 -0.73 5.94 23.89
C ALA A 93 0.09 6.27 25.15
N SER A 94 0.34 5.27 26.01
CA SER A 94 1.21 5.40 27.18
C SER A 94 2.67 5.61 26.77
N ASP A 95 3.18 4.79 25.85
CA ASP A 95 4.57 4.83 25.40
C ASP A 95 4.91 6.14 24.67
N LEU A 96 3.97 6.69 23.90
CA LEU A 96 4.13 8.00 23.25
C LEU A 96 4.19 9.17 24.24
N SER A 97 3.68 8.97 25.46
CA SER A 97 3.73 9.97 26.52
C SER A 97 5.04 9.94 27.31
N ASP A 98 5.83 8.86 27.20
CA ASP A 98 7.09 8.67 27.91
C ASP A 98 8.31 8.90 26.98
N THR A 99 9.16 9.87 27.32
CA THR A 99 10.14 10.45 26.39
C THR A 99 11.50 9.73 26.46
N THR A 100 11.55 8.41 26.21
CA THR A 100 12.83 7.68 26.13
C THR A 100 13.18 7.26 24.70
N SER A 101 14.46 7.44 24.33
CA SER A 101 14.94 7.30 22.94
C SER A 101 15.00 5.86 22.42
N CYS A 102 15.00 4.85 23.30
CA CYS A 102 15.14 3.43 22.93
C CYS A 102 13.81 2.76 22.50
N ALA A 103 12.66 3.28 22.94
CA ALA A 103 11.33 2.77 22.58
C ALA A 103 10.86 3.16 21.16
N LYS A 104 11.59 4.05 20.47
CA LYS A 104 11.10 4.68 19.23
C LYS A 104 11.00 3.73 18.04
N ASP A 105 11.90 2.73 17.94
CA ASP A 105 11.87 1.76 16.83
C ASP A 105 10.74 0.75 16.98
N THR A 106 10.46 0.30 18.21
CA THR A 106 9.33 -0.60 18.48
C THR A 106 8.00 0.13 18.39
N ILE A 107 7.94 1.41 18.78
CA ILE A 107 6.80 2.30 18.50
C ILE A 107 6.57 2.42 16.98
N MET A 108 7.63 2.70 16.20
CA MET A 108 7.54 2.81 14.75
C MET A 108 7.02 1.50 14.12
N ALA A 109 7.60 0.36 14.49
CA ALA A 109 7.14 -0.95 14.05
C ALA A 109 5.71 -1.26 14.47
N SER A 110 5.29 -0.84 15.67
CA SER A 110 3.93 -1.03 16.16
C SER A 110 2.92 -0.24 15.33
N ILE A 111 3.19 1.04 15.09
CA ILE A 111 2.33 1.89 14.24
C ILE A 111 2.29 1.35 12.82
N PHE A 112 3.42 0.90 12.29
CA PHE A 112 3.51 0.24 10.99
C PHE A 112 2.59 -0.99 10.90
N LEU A 113 2.62 -1.91 11.88
CA LEU A 113 1.70 -3.06 11.90
C LEU A 113 0.22 -2.64 12.05
N LEU A 114 -0.07 -1.53 12.74
CA LEU A 114 -1.43 -1.01 12.85
C LEU A 114 -1.99 -0.51 11.51
N ILE A 115 -1.15 0.01 10.60
CA ILE A 115 -1.57 0.36 9.24
C ILE A 115 -2.08 -0.90 8.49
N PHE A 116 -1.37 -2.03 8.58
CA PHE A 116 -1.83 -3.29 7.98
C PHE A 116 -3.06 -3.85 8.67
N LEU A 117 -3.21 -3.63 9.98
CA LEU A 117 -4.41 -4.02 10.70
C LEU A 117 -5.63 -3.27 10.14
N ASP A 118 -5.47 -1.99 9.79
CA ASP A 118 -6.54 -1.25 9.13
C ASP A 118 -6.87 -1.83 7.74
N LEU A 119 -5.89 -2.29 6.95
CA LEU A 119 -6.17 -2.99 5.67
C LEU A 119 -7.04 -4.25 5.87
N LEU A 120 -6.80 -4.99 6.95
CA LEU A 120 -7.60 -6.16 7.31
C LEU A 120 -8.98 -5.78 7.84
N GLU A 121 -9.16 -4.61 8.45
CA GLU A 121 -10.44 -4.21 9.05
C GLU A 121 -11.35 -3.45 8.10
N SER A 122 -10.82 -2.49 7.32
CA SER A 122 -11.58 -1.76 6.31
C SER A 122 -10.73 -1.12 5.21
N GLY A 123 -9.54 -0.62 5.55
CA GLY A 123 -8.73 0.24 4.69
C GLY A 123 -9.26 1.66 4.59
N SER A 124 -9.97 2.19 5.59
CA SER A 124 -10.51 3.56 5.58
C SER A 124 -10.19 4.37 6.84
N ASP A 125 -10.01 5.69 6.66
CA ASP A 125 -9.95 6.79 7.64
C ASP A 125 -8.94 6.72 8.80
N ARG A 126 -8.44 5.55 9.20
CA ARG A 126 -7.54 5.38 10.36
C ARG A 126 -6.09 5.22 9.94
N TRP A 127 -5.87 4.60 8.78
CA TRP A 127 -4.54 4.34 8.25
C TRP A 127 -3.75 5.64 8.05
N ASN A 128 -4.40 6.73 7.63
CA ASN A 128 -3.77 8.04 7.44
C ASN A 128 -3.36 8.65 8.78
N VAL A 129 -4.13 8.45 9.86
CA VAL A 129 -3.76 8.88 11.22
C VAL A 129 -2.50 8.13 11.69
N HIS A 130 -2.46 6.81 11.48
CA HIS A 130 -1.27 6.01 11.78
C HIS A 130 -0.08 6.40 10.91
N LEU A 131 -0.29 6.64 9.62
CA LEU A 131 0.73 7.09 8.68
C LEU A 131 1.33 8.44 9.11
N GLU A 132 0.50 9.43 9.41
CA GLU A 132 0.96 10.73 9.90
C GLU A 132 1.64 10.62 11.27
N GLY A 133 1.18 9.71 12.12
CA GLY A 133 1.81 9.39 13.40
C GLY A 133 3.24 8.86 13.23
N VAL A 134 3.44 7.86 12.36
CA VAL A 134 4.76 7.26 12.14
C VAL A 134 5.72 8.22 11.44
N LYS A 135 5.26 9.07 10.51
CA LYS A 135 6.08 10.13 9.91
C LYS A 135 6.66 11.06 10.97
N ARG A 136 5.84 11.54 11.91
CA ARG A 136 6.31 12.38 13.02
C ARG A 136 7.31 11.66 13.92
N VAL A 137 7.13 10.36 14.16
CA VAL A 137 8.10 9.55 14.92
C VAL A 137 9.44 9.45 14.17
N ILE A 138 9.42 9.29 12.84
CA ILE A 138 10.62 9.25 12.01
C ILE A 138 11.32 10.63 12.00
N GLU A 139 10.58 11.72 11.77
CA GLU A 139 11.11 13.09 11.71
C GLU A 139 11.71 13.57 13.04
N THR A 140 11.13 13.16 14.17
CA THR A 140 11.64 13.49 15.51
C THR A 140 12.79 12.58 15.95
N ASN A 141 13.28 11.70 15.06
CA ASN A 141 14.41 10.82 15.31
C ASN A 141 15.40 10.74 14.13
N PRO A 142 15.97 11.87 13.65
CA PRO A 142 16.87 11.88 12.50
C PRO A 142 18.29 11.39 12.82
N LEU A 143 18.59 11.01 14.07
CA LEU A 143 19.93 10.61 14.51
C LEU A 143 20.05 9.08 14.56
N LEU A 144 20.77 8.54 13.58
CA LEU A 144 21.96 7.66 13.73
C LEU A 144 22.56 7.39 12.33
N SER A 145 22.81 8.45 11.56
CA SER A 145 23.72 8.41 10.42
C SER A 145 25.15 8.55 10.94
N GLY A 146 25.68 7.49 11.56
CA GLY A 146 27.07 7.38 12.01
C GLY A 146 27.73 6.18 11.33
N PRO A 147 28.95 6.32 10.79
CA PRO A 147 29.65 5.23 10.12
C PRO A 147 30.42 4.40 11.16
N ASP A 148 29.73 3.56 11.93
CA ASP A 148 30.40 2.50 12.69
C ASP A 148 29.93 1.13 12.18
N MET A 149 30.47 0.79 11.01
CA MET A 149 30.52 -0.56 10.49
C MET A 149 31.70 -1.28 11.13
N SER A 150 31.47 -2.14 12.11
CA SER A 150 32.31 -3.34 12.25
C SER A 150 31.57 -4.48 12.94
N THR A 151 31.68 -5.66 12.33
CA THR A 151 31.18 -6.99 12.72
C THR A 151 29.71 -7.34 12.41
N SER A 152 29.54 -8.51 11.80
CA SER A 152 28.38 -8.92 10.99
C SER A 152 27.17 -9.43 11.79
N GLN A 153 27.15 -9.28 13.12
CA GLN A 153 26.11 -9.84 14.01
C GLN A 153 25.77 -8.93 15.20
N ASP A 154 25.70 -7.62 15.00
CA ASP A 154 25.25 -6.69 16.05
C ASP A 154 23.71 -6.51 16.02
N PRO A 155 23.00 -6.68 17.16
CA PRO A 155 21.60 -6.26 17.32
C PRO A 155 21.29 -4.87 16.75
N GLY A 156 22.22 -3.91 16.83
CA GLY A 156 22.05 -2.56 16.27
C GLY A 156 21.85 -2.54 14.75
N ARG A 157 22.48 -3.46 14.02
CA ARG A 157 22.34 -3.57 12.56
C ARG A 157 20.95 -4.04 12.14
N THR A 158 20.37 -4.99 12.89
CA THR A 158 19.03 -5.53 12.62
C THR A 158 17.97 -4.44 12.83
N VAL A 159 18.11 -3.65 13.90
CA VAL A 159 17.21 -2.53 14.19
C VAL A 159 17.27 -1.47 13.08
N LEU A 160 18.48 -1.11 12.62
CA LEU A 160 18.65 -0.16 11.52
C LEU A 160 18.02 -0.68 10.21
N GLN A 161 18.19 -1.97 9.89
CA GLN A 161 17.56 -2.58 8.71
C GLN A 161 16.04 -2.55 8.78
N ILE A 162 15.46 -2.83 9.95
CA ILE A 162 14.01 -2.75 10.19
C ILE A 162 13.53 -1.31 10.03
N ARG A 163 14.24 -0.33 10.60
CA ARG A 163 13.92 1.09 10.45
C ARG A 163 13.90 1.51 8.98
N ASN A 164 14.98 1.20 8.24
CA ASN A 164 15.07 1.51 6.81
C ASN A 164 13.95 0.85 6.01
N PHE A 165 13.65 -0.41 6.30
CA PHE A 165 12.52 -1.11 5.69
C PHE A 165 11.20 -0.40 5.95
N ILE A 166 10.89 -0.08 7.21
CA ILE A 166 9.64 0.61 7.57
C ILE A 166 9.55 1.96 6.87
N THR A 167 10.61 2.78 6.92
CA THR A 167 10.65 4.09 6.25
C THR A 167 10.35 3.98 4.75
N ARG A 168 10.92 2.97 4.05
CA ARG A 168 10.61 2.70 2.63
C ARG A 168 9.16 2.30 2.42
N GLN A 169 8.60 1.47 3.30
CA GLN A 169 7.20 1.07 3.19
C GLN A 169 6.24 2.23 3.51
N ILE A 170 6.59 3.13 4.42
CA ILE A 170 5.83 4.36 4.71
C ILE A 170 5.76 5.24 3.45
N TYR A 171 6.89 5.41 2.75
CA TYR A 171 6.93 6.13 1.47
C TYR A 171 6.01 5.50 0.41
N LEU A 172 6.04 4.18 0.27
CA LEU A 172 5.19 3.43 -0.66
C LEU A 172 3.70 3.56 -0.31
N ILE A 173 3.34 3.39 0.97
CA ILE A 173 1.96 3.47 1.46
C ILE A 173 1.40 4.88 1.25
N GLU A 174 2.17 5.93 1.57
CA GLU A 174 1.78 7.31 1.30
C GLU A 174 1.57 7.55 -0.19
N THR A 175 2.55 7.17 -1.02
CA THR A 175 2.57 7.47 -2.44
C THR A 175 1.35 6.89 -3.15
N LEU A 176 1.08 5.60 -2.92
CA LEU A 176 -0.07 4.93 -3.52
C LEU A 176 -1.38 5.35 -2.84
N GLY A 177 -1.41 5.49 -1.52
CA GLY A 177 -2.59 5.95 -0.78
C GLY A 177 -3.04 7.37 -1.18
N ALA A 178 -2.09 8.27 -1.46
CA ALA A 178 -2.35 9.64 -1.89
C ALA A 178 -3.23 9.72 -3.16
N THR A 179 -3.16 8.70 -4.02
CA THR A 179 -3.91 8.66 -5.29
C THR A 179 -5.43 8.58 -5.13
N PHE A 180 -5.92 8.02 -4.01
CA PHE A 180 -7.35 7.78 -3.77
C PHE A 180 -7.95 8.63 -2.64
N VAL A 181 -7.15 9.44 -1.95
CA VAL A 181 -7.64 10.38 -0.95
C VAL A 181 -7.80 11.79 -1.51
N ARG A 182 -8.42 12.66 -0.72
CA ARG A 182 -8.57 14.07 -1.08
C ARG A 182 -7.19 14.72 -1.25
N PRO A 183 -7.02 15.57 -2.28
CA PRO A 183 -5.80 16.37 -2.44
C PRO A 183 -5.43 17.11 -1.14
N LYS A 184 -4.13 17.13 -0.82
CA LYS A 184 -3.54 17.75 0.39
C LYS A 184 -3.96 17.12 1.72
N LEU A 185 -4.55 15.93 1.72
CA LEU A 185 -4.90 15.23 2.97
C LEU A 185 -3.67 14.77 3.75
N LEU A 186 -2.68 14.19 3.05
CA LEU A 186 -1.47 13.64 3.65
C LEU A 186 -0.37 14.70 3.64
N SER A 187 0.44 14.74 4.70
CA SER A 187 1.66 15.55 4.69
C SER A 187 2.71 14.93 3.79
N GLN A 188 3.54 15.75 3.17
CA GLN A 188 4.62 15.25 2.33
C GLN A 188 5.71 14.62 3.20
N PHE A 189 6.07 13.37 2.90
CA PHE A 189 7.23 12.72 3.51
C PHE A 189 8.47 12.87 2.64
N ASN A 190 9.49 13.57 3.17
CA ASN A 190 10.76 13.81 2.48
C ASN A 190 11.68 12.57 2.54
N PHE A 191 11.33 11.52 1.80
CA PHE A 191 12.11 10.29 1.72
C PHE A 191 13.50 10.50 1.08
N LEU A 192 13.57 11.33 0.02
CA LEU A 192 14.80 11.53 -0.78
C LEU A 192 15.91 12.32 -0.05
N GLU A 193 15.58 13.14 0.94
CA GLU A 193 16.59 13.82 1.77
C GLU A 193 17.24 12.85 2.79
N GLN A 194 16.69 11.64 2.98
CA GLN A 194 17.08 10.73 4.07
C GLN A 194 18.13 9.66 3.70
N SER A 195 18.52 9.44 2.43
CA SER A 195 19.83 8.89 1.98
C SER A 195 19.77 8.21 0.59
N GLU A 196 20.74 8.52 -0.31
CA GLU A 196 21.01 7.78 -1.55
C GLU A 196 21.31 6.28 -1.33
N ALA A 197 21.69 5.86 -0.12
CA ALA A 197 21.97 4.46 0.22
C ALA A 197 20.71 3.59 0.43
N LEU A 198 19.51 4.20 0.54
CA LEU A 198 18.23 3.50 0.66
C LEU A 198 17.67 3.00 -0.69
N LEU A 199 18.28 3.45 -1.80
CA LEU A 199 17.84 3.20 -3.18
C LEU A 199 18.15 1.78 -3.69
N GLN A 200 18.86 0.94 -2.92
CA GLN A 200 19.12 -0.43 -3.35
C GLN A 200 17.85 -1.28 -3.13
N GLU A 201 17.01 -1.31 -4.16
CA GLU A 201 15.86 -2.20 -4.22
C GLU A 201 16.29 -3.67 -4.09
N THR A 202 15.67 -4.37 -3.15
CA THR A 202 15.70 -5.84 -3.11
C THR A 202 14.27 -6.32 -3.10
N ILE A 203 13.94 -7.26 -3.98
CA ILE A 203 12.57 -7.78 -4.14
C ILE A 203 12.09 -8.40 -2.82
N GLU A 204 12.98 -9.04 -2.08
CA GLU A 204 12.67 -9.70 -0.80
C GLU A 204 12.26 -8.75 0.32
N GLN A 205 12.54 -7.45 0.15
CA GLN A 205 12.17 -6.39 1.09
C GLN A 205 11.08 -5.48 0.53
N SER A 206 10.44 -5.87 -0.58
CA SER A 206 9.36 -5.11 -1.17
C SER A 206 8.00 -5.65 -0.71
N PHE A 207 7.15 -4.79 -0.14
CA PHE A 207 5.78 -5.14 0.21
C PHE A 207 4.97 -5.45 -1.06
N LEU A 208 4.93 -4.50 -1.99
CA LEU A 208 4.08 -4.59 -3.19
C LEU A 208 4.85 -4.78 -4.51
N GLY A 209 6.18 -4.69 -4.51
CA GLY A 209 6.97 -4.88 -5.72
C GLY A 209 6.84 -3.77 -6.76
N CYS A 210 6.23 -2.63 -6.41
CA CYS A 210 6.24 -1.44 -7.27
C CYS A 210 7.67 -0.88 -7.34
N PRO A 211 8.26 -0.74 -8.55
CA PRO A 211 9.55 -0.10 -8.72
C PRO A 211 9.58 1.31 -8.11
N GLU A 212 10.65 1.66 -7.40
CA GLU A 212 10.84 2.96 -6.73
C GLU A 212 10.84 4.11 -7.74
N TYR A 213 11.32 3.84 -8.95
CA TYR A 213 11.22 4.74 -10.09
C TYR A 213 9.76 5.11 -10.40
N LEU A 214 8.86 4.13 -10.45
CA LEU A 214 7.43 4.35 -10.71
C LEU A 214 6.74 5.00 -9.50
N LEU A 215 7.11 4.61 -8.28
CA LEU A 215 6.62 5.28 -7.06
C LEU A 215 6.97 6.77 -7.06
N THR A 216 8.21 7.13 -7.37
CA THR A 216 8.66 8.53 -7.45
C THR A 216 7.87 9.32 -8.49
N ALA A 217 7.58 8.71 -9.64
CA ALA A 217 6.75 9.32 -10.67
C ALA A 217 5.29 9.51 -10.19
N ILE A 218 4.67 8.50 -9.56
CA ILE A 218 3.30 8.58 -9.01
C ILE A 218 3.21 9.66 -7.92
N GLN A 219 4.23 9.79 -7.07
CA GLN A 219 4.29 10.81 -6.04
C GLN A 219 4.35 12.21 -6.67
N SER A 220 5.20 12.38 -7.69
CA SER A 220 5.34 13.65 -8.43
C SER A 220 4.04 14.04 -9.13
N LEU A 221 3.32 13.08 -9.71
CA LEU A 221 1.99 13.28 -10.28
C LEU A 221 0.97 13.71 -9.22
N SER A 222 1.00 13.09 -8.04
CA SER A 222 0.10 13.44 -6.92
C SER A 222 0.39 14.84 -6.38
N MET A 223 1.67 15.26 -6.32
CA MET A 223 2.04 16.65 -5.99
C MET A 223 1.51 17.63 -7.04
N CYS A 224 1.62 17.30 -8.33
CA CYS A 224 1.06 18.12 -9.40
C CYS A 224 -0.45 18.22 -9.28
N ARG A 225 -1.15 17.10 -9.05
CA ARG A 225 -2.60 17.07 -8.80
C ARG A 225 -2.98 17.98 -7.64
N ASP A 226 -2.27 17.89 -6.53
CA ASP A 226 -2.58 18.65 -5.33
C ASP A 226 -2.35 20.16 -5.54
N ALA A 227 -1.31 20.54 -6.28
CA ALA A 227 -1.05 21.92 -6.68
C ALA A 227 -2.17 22.54 -7.54
N LEU A 228 -3.00 21.73 -8.21
CA LEU A 228 -4.15 22.22 -8.98
C LEU A 228 -5.37 22.55 -8.11
N THR A 229 -5.37 22.17 -6.83
CA THR A 229 -6.50 22.38 -5.90
C THR A 229 -6.35 23.69 -5.11
N VAL A 230 -6.16 24.80 -5.82
CA VAL A 230 -6.02 26.15 -5.23
C VAL A 230 -7.38 26.87 -5.26
N PRO A 231 -7.73 27.70 -4.25
CA PRO A 231 -9.00 28.44 -4.24
C PRO A 231 -9.15 29.44 -5.40
N GLU A 232 -8.03 30.00 -5.86
CA GLU A 232 -7.99 30.98 -6.93
C GLU A 232 -7.74 30.32 -8.29
N PRO A 233 -8.36 30.83 -9.38
CA PRO A 233 -8.09 30.32 -10.72
C PRO A 233 -6.62 30.53 -11.10
N LEU A 234 -5.95 29.44 -11.48
CA LEU A 234 -4.58 29.51 -11.99
C LEU A 234 -4.55 30.26 -13.33
N ASP A 235 -3.51 31.06 -13.55
CA ASP A 235 -3.29 31.72 -14.82
C ASP A 235 -2.88 30.72 -15.93
N SER A 236 -2.99 31.16 -17.18
CA SER A 236 -2.70 30.32 -18.35
C SER A 236 -1.24 29.84 -18.38
N ALA A 237 -0.30 30.67 -17.92
CA ALA A 237 1.13 30.34 -17.91
C ALA A 237 1.44 29.21 -16.91
N THR A 238 0.86 29.26 -15.71
CA THR A 238 1.01 28.27 -14.65
C THR A 238 0.37 26.94 -15.04
N LEU A 239 -0.82 26.97 -15.63
CA LEU A 239 -1.47 25.77 -16.19
C LEU A 239 -0.62 25.12 -17.29
N THR A 240 -0.02 25.92 -18.16
CA THR A 240 0.89 25.42 -19.21
C THR A 240 2.14 24.78 -18.60
N GLY A 241 2.73 25.40 -17.57
CA GLY A 241 3.86 24.84 -16.84
C GLY A 241 3.55 23.50 -16.17
N HIS A 242 2.39 23.40 -15.50
CA HIS A 242 1.92 22.13 -14.93
C HIS A 242 1.71 21.06 -16.00
N ALA A 243 1.05 21.39 -17.12
CA ALA A 243 0.83 20.44 -18.21
C ALA A 243 2.15 19.92 -18.81
N GLN A 244 3.14 20.80 -18.99
CA GLN A 244 4.48 20.40 -19.45
C GLN A 244 5.20 19.50 -18.44
N ASN A 245 5.10 19.80 -17.14
CA ASN A 245 5.71 18.97 -16.11
C ASN A 245 5.06 17.58 -16.04
N ILE A 246 3.72 17.52 -16.08
CA ILE A 246 2.98 16.25 -16.09
C ILE A 246 3.34 15.43 -17.33
N ASN A 247 3.41 16.05 -18.51
CA ASN A 247 3.83 15.37 -19.74
C ASN A 247 5.23 14.76 -19.62
N LYS A 248 6.21 15.49 -19.07
CA LYS A 248 7.55 14.96 -18.84
C LYS A 248 7.54 13.74 -17.90
N ILE A 249 6.73 13.78 -16.85
CA ILE A 249 6.60 12.63 -15.94
C ILE A 249 5.94 11.44 -16.65
N ILE A 250 4.94 11.68 -17.50
CA ILE A 250 4.31 10.63 -18.32
C ILE A 250 5.34 10.02 -19.28
N GLU A 251 6.10 10.82 -20.02
CA GLU A 251 7.19 10.35 -20.90
C GLU A 251 8.20 9.51 -20.12
N PHE A 252 8.60 9.97 -18.93
CA PHE A 252 9.51 9.26 -18.04
C PHE A 252 8.97 7.89 -17.58
N ILE A 253 7.66 7.78 -17.34
CA ILE A 253 7.00 6.50 -17.04
C ILE A 253 6.95 5.62 -18.29
N GLN A 254 6.67 6.19 -19.47
CA GLN A 254 6.62 5.46 -20.75
C GLN A 254 7.96 4.82 -21.09
N ASP A 255 9.07 5.51 -20.84
CA ASP A 255 10.42 5.04 -21.13
C ASP A 255 10.94 3.97 -20.14
N PHE A 256 10.26 3.77 -19.01
CA PHE A 256 10.66 2.77 -18.01
C PHE A 256 10.51 1.33 -18.54
N ASP A 257 11.62 0.60 -18.66
CA ASP A 257 11.62 -0.79 -19.09
C ASP A 257 11.52 -1.76 -17.90
N CYS A 258 10.35 -2.39 -17.77
CA CYS A 258 10.05 -3.34 -16.69
C CYS A 258 10.88 -4.63 -16.76
N THR A 259 11.33 -5.03 -17.95
CA THR A 259 12.15 -6.25 -18.14
C THR A 259 13.58 -5.98 -17.71
N ILE A 260 14.14 -4.83 -18.13
CA ILE A 260 15.47 -4.41 -17.72
C ILE A 260 15.51 -4.24 -16.20
N TRP A 261 14.52 -3.55 -15.62
CA TRP A 261 14.39 -3.41 -14.16
C TRP A 261 14.38 -4.77 -13.46
N ALA A 262 13.53 -5.71 -13.88
CA ALA A 262 13.46 -7.01 -13.22
C ALA A 262 14.79 -7.78 -13.29
N SER A 263 15.49 -7.69 -14.42
CA SER A 263 16.78 -8.36 -14.63
C SER A 263 17.95 -7.73 -13.86
N SER A 264 17.85 -6.45 -13.50
CA SER A 264 18.91 -5.72 -12.79
C SER A 264 18.83 -5.84 -11.27
N LEU A 265 17.73 -6.40 -10.75
CA LEU A 265 17.53 -6.56 -9.31
C LEU A 265 18.59 -7.50 -8.71
N PRO A 266 19.13 -7.19 -7.51
CA PRO A 266 20.10 -8.05 -6.85
C PRO A 266 19.48 -9.42 -6.55
N HIS A 267 20.10 -10.48 -7.06
CA HIS A 267 19.74 -11.85 -6.73
C HIS A 267 20.67 -12.31 -5.59
N PRO A 268 20.14 -12.69 -4.41
CA PRO A 268 20.98 -13.27 -3.37
C PRO A 268 21.56 -14.61 -3.86
N ASP A 269 22.88 -14.77 -3.79
CA ASP A 269 23.65 -15.91 -4.33
C ASP A 269 23.22 -17.29 -3.79
N ASP A 270 22.42 -17.36 -2.72
CA ASP A 270 22.11 -18.59 -1.96
C ASP A 270 20.67 -19.11 -2.14
N LEU A 271 19.82 -18.49 -2.96
CA LEU A 271 18.43 -18.92 -3.11
C LEU A 271 18.23 -19.75 -4.39
N PRO A 272 17.48 -20.87 -4.34
CA PRO A 272 17.10 -21.59 -5.55
C PRO A 272 16.43 -20.59 -6.49
N THR A 273 16.74 -20.66 -7.78
CA THR A 273 16.22 -19.79 -8.84
C THR A 273 14.72 -19.59 -8.65
N ARG A 274 14.35 -18.51 -7.96
CA ARG A 274 12.95 -18.12 -7.80
C ARG A 274 12.48 -17.78 -9.19
N ASP A 275 11.27 -18.20 -9.50
CA ASP A 275 10.68 -17.96 -10.79
C ASP A 275 10.23 -16.49 -10.88
N THR A 276 11.18 -15.58 -11.02
CA THR A 276 10.97 -14.13 -11.11
C THR A 276 10.43 -13.69 -12.47
N HIS A 277 10.03 -14.65 -13.33
CA HIS A 277 9.59 -14.41 -14.70
C HIS A 277 8.44 -13.40 -14.81
N ASN A 278 7.57 -13.34 -13.80
CA ASN A 278 6.40 -12.44 -13.79
C ASN A 278 6.66 -11.10 -13.08
N LEU A 279 7.84 -10.85 -12.52
CA LEU A 279 8.17 -9.52 -11.96
C LEU A 279 8.05 -8.38 -12.99
N PRO A 280 8.49 -8.53 -14.26
CA PRO A 280 8.21 -7.52 -15.28
C PRO A 280 6.72 -7.24 -15.44
N MET A 281 5.85 -8.26 -15.31
CA MET A 281 4.40 -8.09 -15.40
C MET A 281 3.83 -7.34 -14.19
N LEU A 282 4.36 -7.61 -12.98
CA LEU A 282 4.00 -6.84 -11.80
C LEU A 282 4.35 -5.36 -11.98
N ALA A 283 5.59 -5.04 -12.38
CA ALA A 283 6.01 -3.67 -12.66
C ALA A 283 5.20 -3.02 -13.81
N GLN A 284 4.89 -3.79 -14.85
CA GLN A 284 4.07 -3.33 -15.96
C GLN A 284 2.65 -2.93 -15.50
N SER A 285 2.07 -3.65 -14.53
CA SER A 285 0.75 -3.29 -13.98
C SER A 285 0.76 -1.90 -13.31
N TYR A 286 1.81 -1.59 -12.55
CA TYR A 286 2.00 -0.27 -11.95
C TYR A 286 2.28 0.80 -12.99
N LYS A 287 3.12 0.49 -14.00
CA LYS A 287 3.42 1.41 -15.10
C LYS A 287 2.14 1.83 -15.82
N LEU A 288 1.30 0.87 -16.20
CA LEU A 288 0.04 1.15 -16.89
C LEU A 288 -0.93 1.94 -16.01
N GLY A 289 -1.07 1.60 -14.74
CA GLY A 289 -1.90 2.37 -13.81
C GLY A 289 -1.39 3.80 -13.60
N ALA A 290 -0.06 3.98 -13.53
CA ALA A 290 0.56 5.31 -13.40
C ALA A 290 0.36 6.17 -14.64
N LEU A 291 0.42 5.59 -15.84
CA LEU A 291 0.08 6.27 -17.09
C LEU A 291 -1.38 6.71 -17.12
N ILE A 292 -2.30 5.84 -16.70
CA ILE A 292 -3.73 6.16 -16.62
C ILE A 292 -3.97 7.33 -15.67
N TYR A 293 -3.39 7.25 -14.47
CA TYR A 293 -3.47 8.28 -13.44
C TYR A 293 -2.90 9.62 -13.92
N GLY A 294 -1.69 9.61 -14.48
CA GLY A 294 -1.03 10.81 -14.99
C GLY A 294 -1.81 11.47 -16.12
N GLN A 295 -2.32 10.69 -17.07
CA GLN A 295 -3.11 11.20 -18.18
C GLN A 295 -4.42 11.85 -17.69
N ARG A 296 -5.08 11.32 -16.66
CA ARG A 296 -6.30 11.96 -16.09
C ARG A 296 -6.00 13.30 -15.40
N ILE A 297 -4.84 13.42 -14.77
CA ILE A 297 -4.40 14.71 -14.23
C ILE A 297 -4.12 15.69 -15.38
N LEU A 298 -3.41 15.26 -16.41
CA LEU A 298 -3.10 16.08 -17.59
C LEU A 298 -4.38 16.57 -18.27
N ASP A 299 -5.32 15.67 -18.55
CA ASP A 299 -6.63 15.95 -19.14
C ASP A 299 -7.38 17.05 -18.37
N THR A 300 -7.29 17.03 -17.03
CA THR A 300 -7.90 18.07 -16.20
C THR A 300 -7.25 19.44 -16.40
N VAL A 301 -5.92 19.49 -16.52
CA VAL A 301 -5.17 20.74 -16.75
C VAL A 301 -5.41 21.29 -18.15
N THR A 302 -5.42 20.43 -19.15
CA THR A 302 -5.59 20.80 -20.56
C THR A 302 -7.06 20.95 -20.97
N LYS A 303 -7.99 20.61 -20.06
CA LYS A 303 -9.45 20.56 -20.31
C LYS A 303 -9.81 19.64 -21.49
N GLN A 304 -9.09 18.53 -21.58
CA GLN A 304 -9.32 17.47 -22.56
C GLN A 304 -9.95 16.26 -21.87
N ASP A 305 -10.44 15.32 -22.67
CA ASP A 305 -10.85 14.01 -22.19
C ASP A 305 -10.30 12.96 -23.15
N SER A 306 -9.06 12.55 -22.90
CA SER A 306 -8.38 11.58 -23.74
C SER A 306 -8.97 10.19 -23.58
N THR A 307 -9.05 9.43 -24.67
CA THR A 307 -9.47 8.03 -24.63
C THR A 307 -8.32 7.16 -24.13
N GLN A 308 -8.55 6.40 -23.07
CA GLN A 308 -7.53 5.53 -22.47
C GLN A 308 -7.80 4.03 -22.67
N GLY A 309 -8.74 3.68 -23.54
CA GLY A 309 -9.21 2.30 -23.72
C GLY A 309 -8.08 1.28 -24.00
N GLY A 310 -7.06 1.67 -24.78
CA GLY A 310 -5.90 0.82 -25.04
C GLY A 310 -5.07 0.52 -23.78
N LEU A 311 -4.83 1.54 -22.92
CA LEU A 311 -4.11 1.36 -21.66
C LEU A 311 -4.91 0.50 -20.67
N VAL A 312 -6.22 0.72 -20.58
CA VAL A 312 -7.11 -0.07 -19.73
C VAL A 312 -7.16 -1.52 -20.16
N GLN A 313 -7.31 -1.78 -21.47
CA GLN A 313 -7.35 -3.13 -22.01
C GLN A 313 -6.04 -3.88 -21.73
N GLU A 314 -4.90 -3.21 -21.92
CA GLU A 314 -3.60 -3.79 -21.62
C GLU A 314 -3.40 -4.03 -20.12
N LEU A 315 -3.85 -3.11 -19.26
CA LEU A 315 -3.80 -3.30 -17.81
C LEU A 315 -4.67 -4.49 -17.36
N ILE A 316 -5.88 -4.62 -17.89
CA ILE A 316 -6.76 -5.77 -17.63
C ILE A 316 -6.09 -7.08 -18.10
N ARG A 317 -5.42 -7.07 -19.25
CA ARG A 317 -4.67 -8.22 -19.75
C ARG A 317 -3.55 -8.63 -18.79
N VAL A 318 -2.76 -7.66 -18.30
CA VAL A 318 -1.68 -7.90 -17.32
C VAL A 318 -2.24 -8.41 -15.99
N ILE A 319 -3.33 -7.85 -15.49
CA ILE A 319 -4.03 -8.36 -14.29
C ILE A 319 -4.46 -9.81 -14.49
N GLY A 320 -4.96 -10.16 -15.68
CA GLY A 320 -5.33 -11.53 -16.03
C GLY A 320 -4.16 -12.50 -15.99
N LEU A 321 -2.98 -12.09 -16.46
CA LEU A 321 -1.77 -12.92 -16.41
C LEU A 321 -1.28 -13.14 -14.97
N LEU A 322 -1.38 -12.13 -14.11
CA LEU A 322 -0.95 -12.23 -12.71
C LEU A 322 -1.90 -13.07 -11.84
N LYS A 323 -3.12 -13.36 -12.30
CA LYS A 323 -4.17 -14.06 -11.53
C LYS A 323 -3.80 -15.49 -11.11
N GLU A 324 -2.91 -16.12 -11.87
CA GLU A 324 -2.42 -17.47 -11.63
C GLU A 324 -1.34 -17.56 -10.54
N GLU A 325 -0.77 -16.42 -10.10
CA GLU A 325 0.32 -16.40 -9.13
C GLU A 325 -0.03 -15.58 -7.89
N ASP A 326 -0.51 -16.24 -6.83
CA ASP A 326 -0.95 -15.61 -5.56
C ASP A 326 0.10 -14.66 -4.96
N ALA A 327 1.38 -14.99 -5.12
CA ALA A 327 2.50 -14.20 -4.59
C ALA A 327 2.53 -12.78 -5.17
N LEU A 328 2.20 -12.62 -6.46
CA LEU A 328 2.17 -11.33 -7.14
C LEU A 328 0.76 -10.74 -7.16
N PHE A 329 -0.28 -11.57 -7.25
CA PHE A 329 -1.66 -11.10 -7.33
C PHE A 329 -2.09 -10.33 -6.08
N LYS A 330 -1.58 -10.70 -4.90
CA LYS A 330 -1.82 -9.96 -3.66
C LYS A 330 -1.23 -8.55 -3.64
N CYS A 331 -0.38 -8.19 -4.60
CA CYS A 331 0.27 -6.89 -4.65
C CYS A 331 -0.49 -5.88 -5.53
N ILE A 332 -1.47 -6.32 -6.32
CA ILE A 332 -2.04 -5.49 -7.40
C ILE A 332 -3.42 -4.89 -7.13
N LEU A 333 -3.79 -4.66 -5.87
CA LEU A 333 -5.07 -3.98 -5.57
C LEU A 333 -5.12 -2.57 -6.18
N TRP A 334 -4.02 -1.81 -6.06
CA TRP A 334 -3.93 -0.46 -6.63
C TRP A 334 -4.14 -0.47 -8.16
N PRO A 335 -3.40 -1.26 -8.96
CA PRO A 335 -3.67 -1.40 -10.40
C PRO A 335 -5.09 -1.87 -10.74
N ILE A 336 -5.65 -2.86 -10.00
CA ILE A 336 -7.03 -3.33 -10.21
C ILE A 336 -8.02 -2.19 -10.02
N PHE A 337 -7.84 -1.38 -8.98
CA PHE A 337 -8.75 -0.29 -8.67
C PHE A 337 -8.65 0.85 -9.69
N VAL A 338 -7.45 1.22 -10.14
CA VAL A 338 -7.25 2.18 -11.24
C VAL A 338 -7.95 1.71 -12.52
N ALA A 339 -7.79 0.44 -12.90
CA ALA A 339 -8.50 -0.14 -14.04
C ALA A 339 -10.02 -0.06 -13.85
N GLY A 340 -10.51 -0.31 -12.63
CA GLY A 340 -11.94 -0.25 -12.29
C GLY A 340 -12.54 1.13 -12.44
N LEU A 341 -11.82 2.18 -12.07
CA LEU A 341 -12.27 3.56 -12.21
C LEU A 341 -12.32 4.03 -13.66
N GLU A 342 -11.46 3.47 -14.53
CA GLU A 342 -11.35 3.87 -15.93
C GLU A 342 -12.12 2.97 -16.90
N CYS A 343 -12.48 1.75 -16.49
CA CYS A 343 -13.20 0.80 -17.34
C CYS A 343 -14.59 1.32 -17.75
N ARG A 344 -15.01 0.96 -18.98
CA ARG A 344 -16.26 1.44 -19.57
C ARG A 344 -17.21 0.30 -19.96
N GLU A 345 -16.67 -0.89 -20.23
CA GLU A 345 -17.45 -2.01 -20.74
C GLU A 345 -17.93 -2.90 -19.59
N PRO A 346 -19.18 -3.42 -19.64
CA PRO A 346 -19.69 -4.34 -18.63
C PRO A 346 -18.79 -5.57 -18.41
N ALA A 347 -18.25 -6.15 -19.48
CA ALA A 347 -17.34 -7.30 -19.38
C ALA A 347 -16.05 -6.99 -18.60
N GLN A 348 -15.54 -5.76 -18.71
CA GLN A 348 -14.38 -5.30 -17.94
C GLN A 348 -14.74 -5.18 -16.45
N ARG A 349 -15.92 -4.64 -16.14
CA ARG A 349 -16.44 -4.52 -14.76
C ARG A 349 -16.62 -5.89 -14.09
N ASP A 350 -17.15 -6.87 -14.83
CA ASP A 350 -17.31 -8.24 -14.35
C ASP A 350 -15.95 -8.91 -14.07
N PHE A 351 -15.00 -8.74 -14.98
CA PHE A 351 -13.63 -9.24 -14.81
C PHE A 351 -12.94 -8.63 -13.58
N LEU A 352 -13.06 -7.32 -13.39
CA LEU A 352 -12.44 -6.60 -12.27
C LEU A 352 -13.12 -6.93 -10.94
N SER A 353 -14.44 -7.12 -10.93
CA SER A 353 -15.16 -7.63 -9.75
C SER A 353 -14.66 -9.02 -9.35
N SER A 354 -14.53 -9.92 -10.33
CA SER A 354 -13.96 -11.27 -10.11
C SER A 354 -12.49 -11.23 -9.65
N SER A 355 -11.75 -10.19 -10.04
CA SER A 355 -10.36 -9.98 -9.62
C SER A 355 -10.28 -9.52 -8.16
N LEU A 356 -11.22 -8.68 -7.71
CA LEU A 356 -11.32 -8.26 -6.30
C LEU A 356 -11.77 -9.39 -5.39
N GLU A 357 -12.68 -10.25 -5.86
CA GLU A 357 -13.04 -11.49 -5.16
C GLU A 357 -11.82 -12.40 -4.98
N ARG A 358 -11.03 -12.58 -6.04
CA ARG A 358 -9.78 -13.34 -5.98
C ARG A 358 -8.78 -12.69 -5.03
N PHE A 359 -8.66 -11.36 -5.04
CA PHE A 359 -7.75 -10.63 -4.15
C PHE A 359 -8.13 -10.88 -2.68
N TRP A 360 -9.42 -10.81 -2.35
CA TRP A 360 -9.92 -11.18 -1.03
C TRP A 360 -9.61 -12.62 -0.67
N ALA A 361 -9.80 -13.56 -1.60
CA ALA A 361 -9.50 -14.97 -1.37
C ALA A 361 -8.01 -15.24 -1.06
N VAL A 362 -7.09 -14.49 -1.69
CA VAL A 362 -5.64 -14.59 -1.42
C VAL A 362 -5.26 -13.93 -0.10
N THR A 363 -5.84 -12.77 0.21
CA THR A 363 -5.29 -11.86 1.24
C THR A 363 -6.09 -11.82 2.53
N SER A 364 -7.39 -12.15 2.48
CA SER A 364 -8.34 -11.87 3.56
C SER A 364 -8.31 -10.39 4.03
N CYS A 365 -7.90 -9.45 3.19
CA CYS A 365 -7.87 -8.01 3.50
C CYS A 365 -9.19 -7.32 3.12
N MET A 366 -9.86 -6.71 4.11
CA MET A 366 -11.18 -6.11 3.90
C MET A 366 -11.16 -4.90 2.96
N ASN A 367 -10.01 -4.26 2.77
CA ASN A 367 -9.85 -3.20 1.77
C ASN A 367 -10.18 -3.68 0.35
N GLY A 368 -9.91 -4.93 -0.02
CA GLY A 368 -10.27 -5.49 -1.34
C GLY A 368 -11.79 -5.66 -1.52
N VAL A 369 -12.49 -6.03 -0.45
CA VAL A 369 -13.96 -6.08 -0.43
C VAL A 369 -14.56 -4.69 -0.57
N ASN A 370 -14.00 -3.71 0.17
CA ASN A 370 -14.47 -2.33 0.08
C ASN A 370 -14.15 -1.70 -1.28
N ALA A 371 -13.01 -2.01 -1.90
CA ALA A 371 -12.71 -1.63 -3.27
C ALA A 371 -13.82 -2.07 -4.24
N GLY A 372 -14.29 -3.32 -4.13
CA GLY A 372 -15.41 -3.82 -4.94
C GLY A 372 -16.69 -3.02 -4.77
N ARG A 373 -17.05 -2.69 -3.52
CA ARG A 373 -18.24 -1.87 -3.22
C ARG A 373 -18.13 -0.45 -3.76
N ILE A 374 -16.96 0.16 -3.62
CA ILE A 374 -16.71 1.52 -4.11
C ILE A 374 -16.85 1.55 -5.63
N LEU A 375 -16.26 0.58 -6.35
CA LEU A 375 -16.39 0.48 -7.79
C LEU A 375 -17.83 0.23 -8.24
N GLN A 376 -18.56 -0.66 -7.58
CA GLN A 376 -19.98 -0.90 -7.88
C GLN A 376 -20.81 0.38 -7.71
N GLY A 377 -20.63 1.11 -6.61
CA GLY A 377 -21.30 2.39 -6.38
C GLY A 377 -20.89 3.45 -7.41
N TYR A 378 -19.62 3.49 -7.78
CA TYR A 378 -19.09 4.39 -8.80
C TYR A 378 -19.67 4.10 -10.20
N TRP A 379 -19.75 2.83 -10.60
CA TRP A 379 -20.33 2.42 -11.89
C TRP A 379 -21.84 2.70 -11.96
N GLN A 380 -22.57 2.46 -10.88
CA GLN A 380 -24.01 2.80 -10.79
C GLN A 380 -24.24 4.31 -10.90
N TRP A 381 -23.39 5.10 -10.23
CA TRP A 381 -23.44 6.56 -10.30
C TRP A 381 -23.18 7.07 -11.74
N GLN A 382 -22.18 6.50 -12.43
CA GLN A 382 -21.90 6.84 -13.84
C GLN A 382 -23.08 6.57 -14.78
N GLU A 383 -23.86 5.50 -14.52
CA GLU A 383 -25.04 5.14 -15.32
C GLU A 383 -26.23 6.07 -15.07
N GLN A 384 -26.42 6.54 -13.83
CA GLN A 384 -27.57 7.34 -13.41
C GLN A 384 -27.45 8.83 -13.79
N GLU A 385 -26.25 9.42 -13.76
CA GLU A 385 -26.06 10.85 -14.05
C GLU A 385 -25.98 11.19 -15.56
N GLY A 386 -26.22 10.24 -16.46
CA GLY A 386 -26.41 10.51 -17.90
C GLY A 386 -25.11 10.61 -18.71
N GLY A 387 -24.31 9.54 -18.70
CA GLY A 387 -23.13 9.38 -19.57
C GLY A 387 -21.83 9.98 -18.99
N PRO A 388 -20.67 9.79 -19.65
CA PRO A 388 -19.39 10.33 -19.19
C PRO A 388 -19.38 11.86 -19.31
N GLY A 389 -20.07 12.54 -18.40
CA GLY A 389 -19.87 13.96 -18.14
C GLY A 389 -18.48 14.19 -17.55
N SER A 390 -18.02 15.44 -17.61
CA SER A 390 -16.70 15.94 -17.15
C SER A 390 -16.22 15.40 -15.78
N PHE A 391 -17.10 14.85 -14.93
CA PHE A 391 -16.74 14.32 -13.61
C PHE A 391 -16.17 12.89 -13.62
N ALA A 392 -16.56 12.02 -14.56
CA ALA A 392 -16.05 10.64 -14.62
C ALA A 392 -14.54 10.61 -14.92
N SER A 393 -14.09 11.45 -15.85
CA SER A 393 -12.67 11.68 -16.17
C SER A 393 -11.90 12.44 -15.08
N ARG A 394 -12.56 12.81 -13.97
CA ARG A 394 -11.98 13.56 -12.84
C ARG A 394 -11.95 12.78 -11.54
N TRP A 395 -12.08 11.44 -11.60
CA TRP A 395 -12.02 10.59 -10.41
C TRP A 395 -10.78 10.86 -9.55
N VAL A 396 -9.65 11.24 -10.17
CA VAL A 396 -8.40 11.58 -9.48
C VAL A 396 -8.56 12.71 -8.45
N PHE A 397 -9.60 13.56 -8.56
CA PHE A 397 -9.93 14.63 -7.60
C PHE A 397 -11.16 14.33 -6.73
N THR A 398 -12.02 13.40 -7.15
CA THR A 398 -13.36 13.22 -6.59
C THR A 398 -13.49 11.92 -5.81
N ILE A 399 -12.67 10.91 -6.09
CA ILE A 399 -12.77 9.59 -5.44
C ILE A 399 -12.60 9.67 -3.92
N GLY A 400 -11.67 10.50 -3.43
CA GLY A 400 -11.50 10.75 -2.00
C GLY A 400 -12.65 11.51 -1.34
N ARG A 401 -13.62 12.02 -2.11
CA ARG A 401 -14.84 12.64 -1.58
C ARG A 401 -16.00 11.65 -1.49
N MET A 402 -15.85 10.42 -1.98
CA MET A 402 -16.89 9.38 -1.96
C MET A 402 -16.94 8.65 -0.61
N GLY A 403 -17.14 9.41 0.47
CA GLY A 403 -17.46 8.93 1.81
C GLY A 403 -16.30 8.83 2.79
N GLN A 404 -15.22 8.13 2.44
CA GLN A 404 -14.08 7.88 3.33
C GLN A 404 -12.74 8.07 2.62
N ASP A 405 -11.67 8.25 3.39
CA ASP A 405 -10.30 8.34 2.90
C ASP A 405 -9.70 6.91 2.84
N TRP A 406 -9.65 6.32 1.64
CA TRP A 406 -9.35 4.90 1.42
C TRP A 406 -7.87 4.59 1.14
N LEU A 407 -7.39 3.45 1.65
CA LEU A 407 -6.10 2.82 1.33
C LEU A 407 -6.33 1.52 0.56
N LEU A 408 -6.19 1.62 -0.77
CA LEU A 408 -6.50 0.54 -1.72
C LEU A 408 -5.22 0.03 -2.38
N ILE A 409 -4.36 -0.57 -1.55
CA ILE A 409 -3.07 -1.14 -1.95
C ILE A 409 -2.97 -2.62 -1.55
#